data_AF-A0A916YJ12-F1
#
_entry.id   AF-A0A916YJ12-F1
#
_cell.length_a   1.000
_cell.length_b   1.000
_cell.length_c   1.000
_cell.angle_alpha   90.00
_cell.angle_beta   90.00
_cell.angle_gamma   90.00
#
_symmetry.space_group_name_H-M   'P 1'
#
loop_
_entity.id
_entity.type
_entity.pdbx_description
1 polymer ?
#
loop_
_entity_poly.entity_id
_entity_poly.type
_entity_poly.pdbx_seq_one_letter_code
_entity_poly.pdbx_strand_id
1 'polypeptide(L)'
;MGALALFGKADSAHPRHSDEKTVLFMVHYVNGSRGYVIQQNTWIDRWGFACRYHSGEVHSAVCMSDLERPFGHFETLTKMIEDFIISGVEPFPAQRTFFTSGMINYAMESLYERKRIETTELLV
;
A
#
# COMPACT_ATOMS: atom_id res chain seq x y z
N MET A 1 13.17 -10.33 13.73
CA MET A 1 11.89 -10.96 13.32
C MET A 1 11.33 -10.14 12.16
N GLY A 2 11.02 -10.76 11.02
CA GLY A 2 10.44 -10.04 9.88
C GLY A 2 8.96 -9.73 10.10
N ALA A 3 8.43 -8.70 9.44
CA ALA A 3 7.03 -8.26 9.55
C ALA A 3 6.03 -9.37 9.25
N LEU A 4 6.42 -10.36 8.43
CA LEU A 4 5.58 -11.51 8.11
C LEU A 4 5.15 -12.32 9.35
N ALA A 5 5.95 -12.29 10.42
CA ALA A 5 5.67 -13.00 11.67
C ALA A 5 4.54 -12.36 12.49
N LEU A 6 4.07 -11.17 12.12
CA LEU A 6 2.98 -10.44 12.78
C LEU A 6 1.62 -10.63 12.11
N PHE A 7 1.58 -11.16 10.89
CA PHE A 7 0.32 -11.58 10.28
C PHE A 7 -0.16 -12.84 10.99
N GLY A 8 -1.48 -12.93 11.23
CA GLY A 8 -2.08 -14.20 11.63
C GLY A 8 -1.62 -15.28 10.65
N LYS A 9 -1.07 -16.38 11.17
CA LYS A 9 -0.54 -17.45 10.32
C LYS A 9 -1.72 -18.01 9.52
N ALA A 10 -1.88 -17.60 8.27
CA ALA A 10 -2.85 -18.21 7.39
C ALA A 10 -2.46 -19.69 7.28
N ASP A 11 -3.37 -20.59 7.68
CA ASP A 11 -3.21 -22.04 7.52
C ASP A 11 -3.17 -22.49 6.05
N SER A 12 -3.16 -21.55 5.11
CA SER A 12 -3.37 -21.81 3.69
C SER A 12 -2.06 -21.87 2.89
N ALA A 13 -2.08 -22.73 1.87
CA ALA A 13 -1.05 -22.85 0.84
C ALA A 13 -0.67 -21.50 0.24
N HIS A 14 0.55 -21.41 -0.34
CA HIS A 14 1.08 -20.22 -1.00
C HIS A 14 -0.01 -19.47 -1.80
N PRO A 15 -0.10 -18.12 -1.78
CA PRO A 15 -1.15 -17.29 -2.40
C PRO A 15 -1.70 -17.75 -3.75
N ARG A 16 -0.80 -18.27 -4.60
CA ARG A 16 -1.10 -18.83 -5.93
C ARG A 16 -2.01 -20.07 -5.93
N HIS A 17 -2.18 -20.73 -4.79
CA HIS A 17 -2.99 -21.94 -4.62
C HIS A 17 -4.30 -21.66 -3.88
N SER A 18 -4.60 -20.38 -3.60
CA SER A 18 -5.91 -19.98 -3.08
C SER A 18 -6.93 -19.95 -4.22
N ASP A 19 -8.15 -20.41 -3.95
CA ASP A 19 -9.30 -20.26 -4.84
C ASP A 19 -9.86 -18.82 -4.84
N GLU A 20 -9.31 -17.95 -3.99
CA GLU A 20 -9.69 -16.54 -3.92
C GLU A 20 -9.23 -15.75 -5.16
N LYS A 21 -10.13 -14.92 -5.68
CA LYS A 21 -9.80 -13.95 -6.72
C LYS A 21 -8.72 -12.99 -6.22
N THR A 22 -7.52 -13.15 -6.78
CA THR A 22 -6.33 -12.39 -6.40
C THR A 22 -6.00 -11.36 -7.47
N VAL A 23 -5.70 -10.13 -7.05
CA VAL A 23 -5.21 -9.09 -7.95
C VAL A 23 -3.78 -8.70 -7.55
N LEU A 24 -2.89 -8.68 -8.54
CA LEU A 24 -1.52 -8.17 -8.41
C LEU A 24 -1.37 -6.96 -9.32
N PHE A 25 -1.12 -5.80 -8.71
CA PHE A 25 -0.70 -4.61 -9.43
C PHE A 25 0.83 -4.57 -9.48
N MET A 26 1.36 -4.29 -10.67
CA MET A 26 2.80 -4.14 -10.90
C MET A 26 3.07 -2.71 -11.37
N VAL A 27 3.95 -2.02 -10.66
CA VAL A 27 4.36 -0.65 -10.98
C VAL A 27 5.82 -0.65 -11.41
N HIS A 28 6.09 -0.06 -12.57
CA HIS A 28 7.44 0.16 -13.07
C HIS A 28 7.78 1.63 -12.89
N TYR A 29 8.71 1.94 -12.00
CA TYR A 29 9.13 3.31 -11.74
C TYR A 29 10.18 3.76 -12.77
N VAL A 30 10.24 5.07 -13.03
CA VAL A 30 11.18 5.69 -13.97
C VAL A 30 12.64 5.41 -13.65
N ASN A 31 12.98 5.20 -12.37
CA ASN A 31 14.33 4.87 -11.91
C ASN A 31 14.66 3.38 -12.05
N GLY A 32 13.80 2.58 -12.69
CA GLY A 32 13.98 1.14 -12.88
C GLY A 32 13.58 0.28 -11.67
N SER A 33 13.20 0.89 -10.53
CA SER A 33 12.64 0.13 -9.40
C SER A 33 11.24 -0.40 -9.73
N ARG A 34 10.80 -1.41 -8.98
CA ARG A 34 9.50 -2.07 -9.21
C ARG A 34 8.71 -2.13 -7.91
N GLY A 35 7.43 -1.77 -8.01
CA GLY A 35 6.45 -1.88 -6.94
C GLY A 35 5.47 -3.01 -7.22
N TYR A 36 5.04 -3.69 -6.16
CA TYR A 36 4.06 -4.77 -6.25
C TYR A 36 3.03 -4.58 -5.14
N VAL A 37 1.75 -4.62 -5.49
CA VAL A 37 0.64 -4.61 -4.54
C VAL A 37 -0.23 -5.82 -4.81
N ILE A 38 -0.35 -6.70 -3.81
CA ILE A 38 -1.22 -7.86 -3.86
C ILE A 38 -2.44 -7.60 -2.98
N GLN A 39 -3.63 -7.87 -3.51
CA GLN A 39 -4.88 -7.83 -2.76
C GLN A 39 -5.48 -9.24 -2.70
N GLN A 40 -5.51 -9.79 -1.48
CA GLN A 40 -6.15 -11.05 -1.10
C GLN A 40 -6.78 -10.84 0.27
N ASN A 41 -8.07 -11.08 0.41
CA ASN A 41 -8.81 -10.83 1.64
C ASN A 41 -8.59 -11.93 2.69
N THR A 42 -8.27 -13.16 2.27
CA THR A 42 -8.17 -14.31 3.19
C THR A 42 -6.75 -14.61 3.66
N TRP A 43 -5.73 -14.14 2.93
CA TRP A 43 -4.34 -14.48 3.22
C TRP A 43 -3.64 -13.48 4.13
N ILE A 44 -4.08 -12.23 4.11
CA ILE A 44 -3.46 -11.13 4.84
C ILE A 44 -4.57 -10.41 5.61
N ASP A 45 -4.49 -10.45 6.95
CA ASP A 45 -5.46 -9.83 7.86
C ASP A 45 -5.17 -8.34 8.13
N ARG A 46 -4.02 -7.82 7.68
CA ARG A 46 -3.53 -6.46 7.95
C ARG A 46 -2.77 -5.88 6.77
N TRP A 47 -2.68 -4.57 6.66
CA TRP A 47 -1.76 -4.00 5.67
C TRP A 47 -0.31 -4.16 6.10
N GLY A 48 0.57 -4.39 5.13
CA GLY A 48 2.00 -4.35 5.35
C GLY A 48 2.73 -4.08 4.07
N PHE A 49 4.01 -3.75 4.20
CA PHE A 49 4.88 -3.53 3.05
C PHE A 49 6.23 -4.18 3.30
N ALA A 50 6.91 -4.50 2.22
CA ALA A 50 8.31 -4.86 2.23
C ALA A 50 9.01 -4.17 1.08
N CYS A 51 10.24 -3.73 1.31
CA CYS A 51 11.11 -3.19 0.28
C CYS A 51 12.44 -3.94 0.30
N ARG A 52 13.04 -4.08 -0.89
CA ARG A 52 14.37 -4.63 -1.06
C ARG A 52 15.28 -3.55 -1.60
N TYR A 53 16.36 -3.27 -0.90
CA TYR A 53 17.38 -2.33 -1.33
C TYR A 53 18.32 -2.97 -2.36
N HIS A 54 19.06 -2.14 -3.10
CA HIS A 54 20.06 -2.62 -4.06
C HIS A 54 21.15 -3.46 -3.40
N SER A 55 21.47 -3.20 -2.13
CA SER A 55 22.37 -4.02 -1.30
C SER A 55 21.87 -5.45 -1.06
N GLY A 56 20.61 -5.74 -1.41
CA GLY A 56 19.94 -7.01 -1.11
C GLY A 56 19.22 -7.04 0.23
N GLU A 57 19.45 -6.04 1.09
CA GLU A 57 18.78 -5.87 2.38
C GLU A 57 17.26 -5.75 2.20
N VAL A 58 16.49 -6.38 3.08
CA VAL A 58 15.03 -6.36 3.05
C VAL A 58 14.51 -5.72 4.33
N HIS A 59 13.75 -4.64 4.18
CA HIS A 59 12.96 -4.08 5.26
C HIS A 59 11.49 -4.41 5.06
N SER A 60 10.78 -4.56 6.15
CA SER A 60 9.36 -4.87 6.13
C SER A 60 8.70 -4.29 7.36
N ALA A 61 7.48 -3.78 7.21
CA ALA A 61 6.67 -3.35 8.33
C ALA A 61 5.21 -3.77 8.14
N VAL A 62 4.52 -3.95 9.26
CA VAL A 62 3.07 -4.12 9.32
C VAL A 62 2.45 -2.80 9.75
N CYS A 63 1.34 -2.45 9.13
CA CYS A 63 0.51 -1.34 9.59
C CYS A 63 -0.27 -1.81 10.81
N MET A 64 0.10 -1.27 11.97
CA MET A 64 -0.62 -1.49 13.22
C MET A 64 -1.82 -0.54 13.28
N SER A 65 -2.84 -0.85 12.49
CA SER A 65 -4.19 -0.32 12.71
C SER A 65 -4.89 -1.25 13.69
N ASP A 66 -5.31 -0.73 14.85
CA ASP A 66 -6.12 -1.51 15.80
C ASP A 66 -7.23 -2.27 15.03
N LEU A 67 -7.48 -3.52 15.42
CA LEU A 67 -8.48 -4.36 14.75
C LEU A 67 -9.90 -4.14 15.29
N GLU A 68 -10.02 -3.35 16.36
CA GLU A 68 -11.27 -3.09 17.06
C GLU A 68 -11.43 -1.61 17.38
N ARG A 69 -12.68 -1.20 17.63
CA ARG A 69 -13.00 0.14 18.10
C ARG A 69 -12.25 0.43 19.42
N PRO A 70 -11.65 1.62 19.59
CA PRO A 70 -11.95 2.86 18.86
C PRO A 70 -11.10 3.15 17.61
N PHE A 71 -10.26 2.21 17.15
CA PHE A 71 -9.41 2.38 15.97
C PHE A 71 -8.44 3.59 16.05
N GLY A 72 -7.30 3.46 16.74
CA GLY A 72 -6.36 4.56 17.01
C GLY A 72 -5.76 5.28 15.79
N HIS A 73 -5.86 4.69 14.59
CA HIS A 73 -5.50 5.39 13.35
C HIS A 73 -6.46 6.55 13.03
N PHE A 74 -7.74 6.49 13.41
CA PHE A 74 -8.66 7.62 13.28
C PHE A 74 -8.36 8.75 14.27
N GLU A 75 -7.94 8.41 15.48
CA GLU A 75 -7.45 9.42 16.44
C GLU A 75 -6.24 10.16 15.87
N THR A 76 -5.28 9.41 15.32
CA THR A 76 -4.09 9.98 14.67
C THR A 76 -4.46 10.89 13.51
N LEU A 77 -5.36 10.45 12.63
CA LEU A 77 -5.86 11.26 11.52
C LEU A 77 -6.54 12.55 12.00
N THR A 78 -7.37 12.46 13.04
CA THR A 78 -8.10 13.61 13.58
C THR A 78 -7.14 14.65 14.17
N LYS A 79 -6.11 14.21 14.91
CA LYS A 79 -5.05 15.10 15.42
C LYS A 79 -4.29 15.80 14.29
N MET A 80 -3.93 15.08 13.23
CA MET A 80 -3.27 15.67 12.06
C MET A 80 -4.13 16.74 11.37
N ILE A 81 -5.46 16.54 11.32
CA ILE A 81 -6.40 17.53 10.77
C ILE A 81 -6.48 18.77 11.68
N GLU A 82 -6.58 18.57 12.99
CA GLU A 82 -6.61 19.65 13.98
C GLU A 82 -5.32 20.51 13.89
N ASP A 83 -4.16 19.86 13.89
CA ASP A 83 -2.86 20.52 13.77
C ASP A 83 -2.77 21.33 12.47
N PHE A 84 -3.30 20.80 11.36
CA PHE A 84 -3.34 21.52 10.09
C PHE A 84 -4.24 22.75 10.16
N ILE A 85 -5.44 22.64 10.73
CA ILE A 85 -6.37 23.78 10.86
C ILE A 85 -5.75 24.90 11.71
N ILE A 86 -5.04 24.55 12.79
CA ILE A 86 -4.43 25.51 13.70
C ILE A 86 -3.19 26.16 13.08
N SER A 87 -2.30 25.36 12.48
CA SER A 87 -0.99 25.82 12.01
C SER A 87 -1.00 26.33 10.57
N GLY A 88 -1.97 25.90 9.76
CA GLY A 88 -1.97 26.09 8.30
C GLY A 88 -0.92 25.24 7.56
N VAL A 89 -0.20 24.35 8.25
CA VAL A 89 0.84 23.50 7.66
C VAL A 89 0.27 22.13 7.30
N GLU A 90 0.39 21.75 6.03
CA GLU A 90 -0.11 20.46 5.54
C GLU A 90 0.60 19.29 6.27
N PRO A 91 -0.14 18.26 6.73
CA PRO A 91 0.43 17.13 7.48
C PRO A 91 1.24 16.18 6.60
N PHE A 92 1.06 16.26 5.28
CA PHE A 92 1.82 15.54 4.28
C PHE A 92 1.86 16.33 2.97
N PRO A 93 2.89 16.16 2.13
CA PRO A 93 3.00 16.91 0.88
C PRO A 93 1.80 16.64 -0.04
N ALA A 94 1.15 17.69 -0.55
CA ALA A 94 0.07 17.56 -1.51
C ALA A 94 0.45 16.70 -2.74
N GLN A 95 1.71 16.77 -3.19
CA GLN A 95 2.18 15.93 -4.30
C GLN A 95 2.06 14.44 -3.99
N ARG A 96 2.31 14.01 -2.75
CA ARG A 96 2.16 12.60 -2.35
C ARG A 96 0.72 12.14 -2.57
N THR A 97 -0.25 12.94 -2.15
CA THR A 97 -1.68 12.63 -2.33
C THR A 97 -2.03 12.52 -3.81
N PHE A 98 -1.60 13.49 -4.62
CA PHE A 98 -1.79 13.46 -6.07
C PHE A 98 -1.23 12.19 -6.70
N PHE A 99 0.03 11.85 -6.42
CA PHE A 99 0.67 10.64 -6.92
C PHE A 99 -0.08 9.38 -6.50
N THR A 100 -0.38 9.22 -5.21
CA THR A 100 -1.03 7.98 -4.74
C THR A 100 -2.43 7.82 -5.30
N SER A 101 -3.22 8.90 -5.41
CA SER A 101 -4.57 8.86 -5.98
C SER A 101 -4.53 8.56 -7.47
N GLY A 102 -3.64 9.21 -8.22
CA GLY A 102 -3.44 8.96 -9.65
C GLY A 102 -3.00 7.52 -9.91
N MET A 103 -2.01 7.02 -9.15
CA MET A 103 -1.54 5.64 -9.26
C MET A 103 -2.66 4.62 -9.01
N ILE A 104 -3.52 4.85 -8.01
CA ILE A 104 -4.68 3.99 -7.75
C ILE A 104 -5.65 4.03 -8.94
N ASN A 105 -5.95 5.22 -9.48
CA ASN A 105 -6.84 5.34 -10.63
C ASN A 105 -6.32 4.55 -11.84
N TYR A 106 -5.06 4.76 -12.24
CA TYR A 106 -4.46 4.03 -13.35
C TYR A 106 -4.35 2.52 -13.10
N ALA A 107 -4.11 2.11 -11.85
CA ALA A 107 -4.13 0.70 -11.49
C ALA A 107 -5.51 0.08 -11.73
N MET A 108 -6.59 0.77 -11.32
CA MET A 108 -7.96 0.31 -11.53
C MET A 108 -8.35 0.29 -13.01
N GLU A 109 -7.96 1.30 -13.79
CA GLU A 109 -8.14 1.30 -15.25
C GLU A 109 -7.37 0.15 -15.91
N SER A 110 -6.13 -0.10 -15.49
CA SER A 110 -5.30 -1.21 -15.98
C SER A 110 -5.94 -2.56 -15.68
N LEU A 111 -6.55 -2.71 -14.50
CA LEU A 111 -7.30 -3.91 -14.12
C LEU A 111 -8.55 -4.10 -14.98
N TYR A 112 -9.29 -3.02 -15.25
CA TYR A 112 -10.49 -3.05 -16.09
C TYR A 112 -10.15 -3.43 -17.54
N GLU A 113 -9.15 -2.76 -18.13
CA GLU A 113 -8.69 -2.93 -19.51
C GLU A 113 -7.82 -4.19 -19.72
N ARG A 114 -7.33 -4.78 -18.63
CA ARG A 114 -6.40 -5.93 -18.62
C ARG A 114 -5.13 -5.70 -19.45
N LYS A 115 -4.62 -4.47 -19.45
CA LYS A 115 -3.40 -4.06 -20.15
C LYS A 115 -2.56 -3.14 -19.30
N ARG A 116 -1.27 -3.09 -19.58
CA ARG A 116 -0.38 -2.06 -19.01
C ARG A 116 -0.83 -0.69 -19.50
N ILE A 117 -0.90 0.27 -18.59
CA ILE A 117 -1.17 1.68 -18.87
C ILE A 117 0.06 2.50 -18.49
N GLU A 118 0.51 3.36 -19.41
CA GLU A 118 1.55 4.35 -19.12
C GLU A 118 0.94 5.53 -18.34
N THR A 119 1.73 6.09 -17.43
CA THR A 119 1.27 7.13 -16.48
C THR A 119 2.03 8.44 -16.74
N THR A 120 1.93 8.94 -17.97
CA THR A 120 2.70 10.12 -18.44
C THR A 120 2.44 11.35 -17.57
N GLU A 121 1.22 11.48 -17.07
CA GLU A 121 0.73 12.56 -16.20
C GLU A 121 1.36 12.51 -14.79
N LEU A 122 1.98 11.39 -14.43
CA LEU A 122 2.69 11.18 -13.16
C LEU A 122 4.22 11.29 -13.33
N LEU A 123 4.72 11.88 -14.42
CA LEU A 123 6.14 12.15 -14.63
C LEU A 123 6.58 13.54 -14.12
N VAL A 124 5.69 14.25 -13.43
CA VAL A 124 5.88 15.61 -12.91
C VAL A 124 6.93 15.74 -11.81
#